data_AF-A0A938EY70-F1
#
_entry.id   AF-A0A938EY70-F1
#
_cell.length_a   1.000
_cell.length_b   1.000
_cell.length_c   1.000
_cell.angle_alpha   90.00
_cell.angle_beta   90.00
_cell.angle_gamma   90.00
#
_symmetry.space_group_name_H-M   'P 1'
#
loop_
_entity.id
_entity.type
_entity.pdbx_description
1 polymer ?
#
loop_
_entity_poly.entity_id
_entity_poly.type
_entity_poly.pdbx_seq_one_letter_code
_entity_poly.pdbx_strand_id
1 'polypeptide(L)'
;MKKCPNCHSLNEEKSIYCGNCGYNFRTQPKSTSFRNFIVIVSVFFSAVIIGLTVYFVLNSELAAGLLSGTLTAKNELQSAKDTDQANTIQSDKSAYFLSGDQQRIAGMFGYPDSFIVMFDEGNNNKRIDCWSYIDLEASFIFEDGAYAEYSDYILEKPIAQKYDLAPQQFYYPMSASEVKYLTGEEGIETTDAITGLKQLVFGSGEIICIFNPDDILIIANKNIVKDI
;
A
#
# COMPACT_ATOMS: atom_id res chain seq x y z
N MET A 1 6.13 25.00 -34.07
CA MET A 1 5.63 23.60 -34.03
C MET A 1 6.24 22.92 -32.82
N LYS A 2 5.49 22.04 -32.13
CA LYS A 2 6.00 21.31 -30.96
C LYS A 2 5.94 19.80 -31.18
N LYS A 3 6.92 19.09 -30.65
CA LYS A 3 7.02 17.63 -30.74
C LYS A 3 6.24 16.99 -29.59
N CYS A 4 5.39 16.02 -29.89
CA CYS A 4 4.68 15.26 -28.87
C CYS A 4 5.68 14.40 -28.07
N PRO A 5 5.71 14.46 -26.73
CA PRO A 5 6.62 13.62 -25.93
C PRO A 5 6.21 12.15 -25.92
N ASN A 6 4.94 11.83 -26.18
CA ASN A 6 4.45 10.45 -26.19
C ASN A 6 4.73 9.73 -27.53
N CYS A 7 4.38 10.34 -28.67
CA CYS A 7 4.48 9.68 -29.99
C CYS A 7 5.41 10.40 -30.98
N HIS A 8 6.12 11.43 -30.55
CA HIS A 8 7.12 12.16 -31.35
C HIS A 8 6.59 12.87 -32.61
N SER A 9 5.28 12.90 -32.84
CA SER A 9 4.69 13.63 -33.97
C SER A 9 4.83 15.16 -33.81
N LEU A 10 4.95 15.86 -34.94
CA LEU A 10 4.98 17.32 -34.99
C LEU A 10 3.54 17.85 -34.96
N ASN A 11 3.27 18.73 -34.01
CA ASN A 11 1.96 19.35 -33.81
C ASN A 11 2.08 20.88 -33.88
N GLU A 12 0.97 21.57 -34.12
CA GLU A 12 0.93 23.02 -34.05
C GLU A 12 1.23 23.50 -32.63
N GLU A 13 1.81 24.70 -32.52
CA GLU A 13 2.24 25.25 -31.21
C GLU A 13 1.07 25.41 -30.24
N LYS A 14 -0.10 25.79 -30.78
CA LYS A 14 -1.33 26.06 -30.04
C LYS A 14 -2.18 24.81 -29.75
N SER A 15 -1.83 23.64 -30.27
CA SER A 15 -2.62 22.42 -30.07
C SER A 15 -2.68 22.05 -28.58
N ILE A 16 -3.88 21.86 -28.04
CA ILE A 16 -4.08 21.40 -26.65
C ILE A 16 -3.81 19.89 -26.55
N TYR A 17 -4.09 19.15 -27.62
CA TYR A 17 -3.88 17.71 -27.72
C TYR A 17 -3.01 17.35 -28.92
N CYS A 18 -2.30 16.23 -28.85
CA CYS A 18 -1.59 15.65 -29.99
C CYS A 18 -2.60 15.10 -31.00
N GLY A 19 -2.52 15.56 -32.25
CA GLY A 19 -3.41 15.11 -33.34
C GLY A 19 -3.22 13.64 -33.75
N ASN A 20 -2.12 13.00 -33.32
CA ASN A 20 -1.84 11.59 -33.62
C ASN A 20 -2.23 10.63 -32.49
N CYS A 21 -1.95 10.98 -31.22
CA CYS A 21 -2.08 10.05 -30.10
C CYS A 21 -2.93 10.57 -28.93
N GLY A 22 -3.54 11.76 -29.06
CA GLY A 22 -4.41 12.33 -28.02
C GLY A 22 -3.71 12.89 -26.77
N TYR A 23 -2.38 12.86 -26.70
CA TYR A 23 -1.62 13.37 -25.55
C TYR A 23 -1.94 14.85 -25.24
N ASN A 24 -2.31 15.16 -23.99
CA ASN A 24 -2.67 16.50 -23.53
C ASN A 24 -1.43 17.33 -23.18
N PHE A 25 -1.20 18.44 -23.89
CA PHE A 25 -0.07 19.33 -23.67
C PHE A 25 -0.23 20.26 -22.45
N ARG A 26 -1.43 20.37 -21.86
CA ARG A 26 -1.69 21.24 -20.69
C ARG A 26 -1.37 20.58 -19.35
N THR A 27 -1.33 19.25 -19.29
CA THR A 27 -1.05 18.50 -18.06
C THR A 27 0.45 18.29 -17.87
N GLN A 28 1.28 19.31 -18.08
CA GLN A 28 2.62 19.26 -17.51
C GLN A 28 2.47 19.40 -16.00
N PRO A 29 2.74 18.37 -15.18
CA PRO A 29 2.79 18.57 -13.75
C PRO A 29 3.90 19.59 -13.48
N LYS A 30 3.55 20.73 -12.87
CA LYS A 30 4.56 21.61 -12.29
C LYS A 30 5.33 20.75 -11.30
N SER A 31 6.62 20.54 -11.58
CA SER A 31 7.52 19.86 -10.65
C SER A 31 7.75 20.74 -9.42
N THR A 32 6.75 20.83 -8.55
CA THR A 32 6.99 21.25 -7.18
C THR A 32 7.73 20.12 -6.51
N SER A 33 9.00 20.36 -6.17
CA SER A 33 9.96 19.47 -5.52
C SER A 33 9.34 18.49 -4.49
N PHE A 34 8.81 17.37 -5.00
CA PHE A 34 8.11 16.33 -4.25
C PHE A 34 9.07 15.43 -3.46
N ARG A 35 10.38 15.57 -3.74
CA ARG A 35 11.49 15.03 -2.94
C ARG A 35 11.34 15.35 -1.44
N ASN A 36 10.85 16.53 -1.09
CA ASN A 36 10.66 16.88 0.31
C ASN A 36 9.40 16.24 0.91
N PHE A 37 8.36 15.98 0.10
CA PHE A 37 7.13 15.36 0.61
C PHE A 37 7.31 13.87 0.88
N ILE A 38 7.99 13.13 -0.01
CA ILE A 38 8.26 11.70 0.17
C ILE A 38 9.24 11.45 1.32
N VAL A 39 10.29 12.27 1.45
CA VAL A 39 11.23 12.16 2.59
C VAL A 39 10.54 12.51 3.91
N ILE A 40 9.63 13.49 3.93
CA ILE A 40 8.86 13.82 5.13
C ILE A 40 7.91 12.65 5.48
N VAL A 41 7.18 12.10 4.52
CA VAL A 41 6.29 10.94 4.76
C VAL A 41 7.10 9.73 5.23
N SER A 42 8.25 9.42 4.62
CA SER A 42 9.08 8.29 5.04
C SER A 42 9.71 8.48 6.42
N VAL A 43 10.16 9.70 6.76
CA VAL A 43 10.73 10.04 8.09
C VAL A 43 9.64 10.07 9.16
N PHE A 44 8.44 10.58 8.85
CA PHE A 44 7.31 10.54 9.78
C PHE A 44 6.81 9.11 9.98
N PHE A 45 6.71 8.28 8.94
CA PHE A 45 6.31 6.88 9.09
C PHE A 45 7.35 6.07 9.86
N SER A 46 8.65 6.27 9.61
CA SER A 46 9.68 5.60 10.41
C SER A 46 9.70 6.11 11.86
N ALA A 47 9.49 7.40 12.13
CA ALA A 47 9.36 7.92 13.48
C ALA A 47 8.09 7.41 14.21
N VAL A 48 6.97 7.25 13.50
CA VAL A 48 5.73 6.70 14.06
C VAL A 48 5.86 5.20 14.31
N ILE A 49 6.49 4.45 13.40
CA ILE A 49 6.77 3.02 13.59
C ILE A 49 7.78 2.80 14.73
N ILE A 50 8.85 3.61 14.81
CA ILE A 50 9.82 3.56 15.92
C ILE A 50 9.15 3.99 17.24
N GLY A 51 8.31 5.01 17.23
CA GLY A 51 7.55 5.46 18.40
C GLY A 51 6.57 4.39 18.90
N LEU A 52 5.87 3.72 17.99
CA LEU A 52 4.94 2.62 18.32
C LEU A 52 5.68 1.37 18.80
N THR A 53 6.82 1.01 18.19
CA THR A 53 7.62 -0.13 18.67
C THR A 53 8.25 0.15 20.03
N VAL A 54 8.79 1.35 20.28
CA VAL A 54 9.29 1.75 21.61
C VAL A 54 8.15 1.79 22.64
N TYR A 55 6.96 2.28 22.26
CA TYR A 55 5.78 2.22 23.12
C TYR A 55 5.37 0.78 23.45
N PHE A 56 5.35 -0.13 22.47
CA PHE A 56 5.02 -1.53 22.71
C PHE A 56 6.08 -2.25 23.56
N VAL A 57 7.37 -1.99 23.35
CA VAL A 57 8.45 -2.57 24.15
C VAL A 57 8.39 -2.06 25.59
N LEU A 58 8.20 -0.75 25.82
CA LEU A 58 8.07 -0.17 27.16
C LEU A 58 6.79 -0.62 27.89
N ASN A 59 5.69 -0.89 27.17
CA ASN A 59 4.46 -1.40 27.77
C ASN A 59 4.41 -2.93 27.89
N SER A 60 5.27 -3.67 27.18
CA SER A 60 5.34 -5.14 27.28
C SER A 60 5.85 -5.60 28.66
N GLU A 61 6.71 -4.81 29.31
CA GLU A 61 7.13 -5.05 30.71
C GLU A 61 6.01 -4.75 31.72
N LEU A 62 5.11 -3.80 31.41
CA LEU A 62 3.94 -3.51 32.26
C LEU A 62 2.80 -4.52 32.07
N ALA A 63 2.63 -5.03 30.85
CA ALA A 63 1.62 -6.03 30.51
C ALA A 63 1.95 -7.44 31.06
N ALA A 64 3.23 -7.80 31.13
CA ALA A 64 3.67 -9.06 31.74
C ALA A 64 3.34 -9.14 33.25
N GLY A 65 3.25 -8.00 33.95
CA GLY A 65 2.87 -7.93 35.36
C GLY A 65 1.36 -8.01 35.65
N LEU A 66 0.50 -7.67 34.68
CA LEU A 66 -0.97 -7.64 34.85
C LEU A 66 -1.66 -8.94 34.39
N LEU A 67 -1.02 -9.73 33.51
CA LEU A 67 -1.57 -10.98 32.97
C LEU A 67 -1.41 -12.21 33.90
N SER A 68 -0.61 -12.11 34.97
CA SER A 68 -0.52 -13.18 35.98
C SER A 68 -1.71 -13.20 36.96
N GLY A 69 -2.60 -12.19 36.92
CA GLY A 69 -3.69 -12.01 37.90
C GLY A 69 -5.10 -12.30 37.40
N THR A 70 -5.32 -12.60 36.11
CA THR A 70 -6.66 -12.67 35.50
C THR A 70 -6.96 -13.94 34.70
N LEU A 71 -6.09 -14.96 34.74
CA LEU A 71 -6.33 -16.28 34.12
C LEU A 71 -7.21 -17.23 34.96
N THR A 72 -8.17 -16.69 35.71
CA THR A 72 -9.13 -17.53 36.45
C THR A 72 -10.54 -16.93 36.47
N ALA A 73 -11.15 -16.67 35.31
CA ALA A 73 -12.61 -16.64 35.19
C ALA A 73 -13.05 -16.59 33.72
N LYS A 74 -14.04 -17.44 33.40
CA LYS A 74 -14.85 -17.51 32.17
C LYS A 74 -14.26 -18.27 30.98
N ASN A 75 -14.09 -19.58 31.21
CA ASN A 75 -14.71 -20.54 30.30
C ASN A 75 -16.24 -20.57 30.57
N GLU A 76 -17.00 -20.87 29.52
CA GLU A 76 -18.44 -21.17 29.44
C GLU A 76 -19.40 -20.07 28.93
N LEU A 77 -20.24 -20.50 27.96
CA LEU A 77 -21.28 -19.82 27.17
C LEU A 77 -20.77 -18.87 26.07
N GLN A 78 -21.02 -19.05 24.77
CA GLN A 78 -22.22 -19.61 24.14
C GLN A 78 -21.83 -20.14 22.73
N SER A 79 -22.16 -21.41 22.48
CA SER A 79 -22.26 -21.98 21.13
C SER A 79 -23.71 -21.93 20.66
N ALA A 80 -23.87 -21.75 19.34
CA ALA A 80 -25.04 -22.00 18.49
C ALA A 80 -26.02 -20.83 18.21
N LYS A 81 -26.30 -20.71 16.89
CA LYS A 81 -27.18 -19.81 16.12
C LYS A 81 -26.47 -18.53 15.65
N ASP A 82 -26.11 -18.34 14.39
CA ASP A 82 -26.85 -18.65 13.17
C ASP A 82 -25.97 -19.18 12.03
N THR A 83 -26.38 -20.33 11.49
CA THR A 83 -26.10 -20.75 10.12
C THR A 83 -27.31 -20.31 9.30
N ASP A 84 -27.14 -19.33 8.41
CA ASP A 84 -27.82 -19.22 7.12
C ASP A 84 -27.56 -17.83 6.50
N GLN A 85 -26.49 -17.74 5.71
CA GLN A 85 -26.42 -17.00 4.43
C GLN A 85 -25.01 -17.12 3.84
N ALA A 86 -24.58 -18.36 3.62
CA ALA A 86 -23.61 -18.65 2.56
C ALA A 86 -24.41 -18.94 1.30
N ASN A 87 -24.52 -17.96 0.40
CA ASN A 87 -24.32 -18.14 -1.04
C ASN A 87 -24.60 -16.87 -1.85
N THR A 88 -23.65 -16.63 -2.77
CA THR A 88 -23.79 -15.85 -4.01
C THR A 88 -23.61 -14.34 -3.92
N ILE A 89 -22.38 -13.88 -3.69
CA ILE A 89 -21.77 -12.81 -4.50
C ILE A 89 -20.29 -13.17 -4.71
N GLN A 90 -20.00 -14.01 -5.70
CA GLN A 90 -18.65 -14.19 -6.23
C GLN A 90 -18.61 -13.63 -7.65
N SER A 91 -17.52 -12.93 -7.94
CA SER A 91 -17.02 -12.44 -9.24
C SER A 91 -17.76 -11.26 -9.88
N ASP A 92 -17.32 -10.03 -9.55
CA ASP A 92 -16.87 -9.05 -10.57
C ASP A 92 -16.18 -7.78 -9.98
N LYS A 93 -15.61 -7.84 -8.76
CA LYS A 93 -14.76 -6.75 -8.26
C LYS A 93 -13.34 -6.95 -8.79
N SER A 94 -13.08 -6.30 -9.93
CA SER A 94 -11.88 -6.42 -10.73
C SER A 94 -10.61 -6.10 -9.93
N ALA A 95 -9.66 -7.03 -9.91
CA ALA A 95 -8.27 -6.74 -9.58
C ALA A 95 -7.79 -5.52 -10.40
N TYR A 96 -6.93 -4.70 -9.81
CA TYR A 96 -6.33 -3.58 -10.54
C TYR A 96 -5.49 -4.12 -11.70
N PHE A 97 -5.68 -3.58 -12.91
CA PHE A 97 -4.86 -3.95 -14.05
C PHE A 97 -3.60 -3.09 -14.05
N LEU A 98 -2.43 -3.72 -14.03
CA LEU A 98 -1.16 -3.03 -14.17
C LEU A 98 -1.13 -2.22 -15.47
N SER A 99 -0.57 -1.01 -15.42
CA SER A 99 -0.33 -0.18 -16.59
C SER A 99 0.74 -0.78 -17.52
N GLY A 100 0.93 -0.20 -18.70
CA GLY A 100 1.99 -0.63 -19.62
C GLY A 100 3.41 -0.51 -19.05
N ASP A 101 3.70 0.50 -18.22
CA ASP A 101 5.02 0.67 -17.59
C ASP A 101 5.19 -0.31 -16.43
N GLN A 102 4.16 -0.49 -15.62
CA GLN A 102 4.15 -1.47 -14.54
C GLN A 102 4.30 -2.90 -15.07
N GLN A 103 3.57 -3.27 -16.13
CA GLN A 103 3.71 -4.56 -16.82
C GLN A 103 5.11 -4.76 -17.38
N ARG A 104 5.75 -3.68 -17.88
CA ARG A 104 7.11 -3.76 -18.42
C ARG A 104 8.12 -4.07 -17.33
N ILE A 105 8.06 -3.35 -16.20
CA ILE A 105 8.95 -3.58 -15.06
C ILE A 105 8.69 -4.97 -14.46
N ALA A 106 7.42 -5.34 -14.24
CA ALA A 106 7.05 -6.65 -13.72
C ALA A 106 7.43 -7.81 -14.69
N GLY A 107 7.36 -7.57 -15.99
CA GLY A 107 7.79 -8.55 -17.00
C GLY A 107 9.30 -8.72 -17.09
N MET A 108 10.09 -7.71 -16.69
CA MET A 108 11.56 -7.78 -16.65
C MET A 108 12.08 -8.41 -15.37
N PHE A 109 11.48 -8.08 -14.23
CA PHE A 109 12.04 -8.39 -12.91
C PHE A 109 11.14 -9.25 -12.02
N GLY A 110 9.93 -9.60 -12.47
CA GLY A 110 8.91 -10.21 -11.61
C GLY A 110 8.18 -9.18 -10.76
N TYR A 111 7.37 -9.64 -9.80
CA TYR A 111 6.77 -8.75 -8.80
C TYR A 111 7.82 -8.26 -7.79
N PRO A 112 7.64 -7.06 -7.22
CA PRO A 112 8.61 -6.53 -6.26
C PRO A 112 8.61 -7.33 -4.96
N ASP A 113 9.77 -7.40 -4.31
CA ASP A 113 9.92 -8.05 -3.02
C ASP A 113 9.11 -7.33 -1.93
N SER A 114 9.08 -6.00 -1.99
CA SER A 114 8.28 -5.14 -1.11
C SER A 114 7.65 -3.99 -1.91
N PHE A 115 6.51 -3.51 -1.45
CA PHE A 115 5.83 -2.41 -2.13
C PHE A 115 4.97 -1.57 -1.20
N ILE A 116 4.72 -0.34 -1.63
CA ILE A 116 3.70 0.54 -1.06
C ILE A 116 2.74 0.92 -2.18
N VAL A 117 1.45 0.70 -1.95
CA VAL A 117 0.35 1.22 -2.79
C VAL A 117 -0.38 2.27 -1.98
N MET A 118 -0.51 3.47 -2.52
CA MET A 118 -1.22 4.59 -1.90
C MET A 118 -2.30 5.13 -2.83
N PHE A 119 -3.45 5.50 -2.27
CA PHE A 119 -4.53 6.17 -2.99
C PHE A 119 -4.67 7.60 -2.45
N ASP A 120 -4.32 8.58 -3.28
CA ASP A 120 -4.40 10.00 -2.91
C ASP A 120 -5.85 10.50 -3.08
N GLU A 121 -6.61 10.44 -1.99
CA GLU A 121 -8.01 10.88 -1.95
C GLU A 121 -8.17 12.37 -2.30
N GLY A 122 -7.16 13.19 -2.01
CA GLY A 122 -7.15 14.62 -2.37
C GLY A 122 -6.99 14.87 -3.87
N ASN A 123 -6.57 13.85 -4.63
CA ASN A 123 -6.27 13.94 -6.05
C ASN A 123 -6.99 12.87 -6.86
N ASN A 124 -8.32 12.79 -6.68
CA ASN A 124 -9.19 11.85 -7.41
C ASN A 124 -8.76 10.38 -7.24
N ASN A 125 -8.33 10.01 -6.03
CA ASN A 125 -7.87 8.66 -5.68
C ASN A 125 -6.71 8.19 -6.57
N LYS A 126 -5.84 9.12 -6.97
CA LYS A 126 -4.67 8.81 -7.80
C LYS A 126 -3.84 7.73 -7.10
N ARG A 127 -3.59 6.65 -7.83
CA ARG A 127 -2.78 5.53 -7.34
C ARG A 127 -1.30 5.88 -7.44
N ILE A 128 -0.56 5.67 -6.36
CA ILE A 128 0.89 5.79 -6.32
C ILE A 128 1.45 4.45 -5.88
N ASP A 129 2.35 3.88 -6.66
CA ASP A 129 3.03 2.64 -6.35
C ASP A 129 4.52 2.91 -6.13
N CYS A 130 5.08 2.38 -5.06
CA CYS A 130 6.53 2.27 -4.86
C CYS A 130 6.88 0.78 -4.80
N TRP A 131 7.67 0.32 -5.76
CA TRP A 131 8.05 -1.08 -5.92
C TRP A 131 9.54 -1.25 -5.67
N SER A 132 9.92 -2.06 -4.70
CA SER A 132 11.33 -2.27 -4.33
C SER A 132 11.77 -3.69 -4.64
N TYR A 133 12.92 -3.80 -5.29
CA TYR A 133 13.57 -5.03 -5.70
C TYR A 133 14.93 -5.13 -5.00
N ILE A 134 15.08 -6.11 -4.12
CA ILE A 134 16.25 -6.24 -3.24
C ILE A 134 17.49 -6.62 -4.04
N ASP A 135 17.36 -7.61 -4.93
CA ASP A 135 18.49 -8.08 -5.75
C ASP A 135 18.97 -7.03 -6.76
N LEU A 136 18.13 -6.02 -7.06
CA LEU A 136 18.50 -4.88 -7.90
C LEU A 136 19.00 -3.68 -7.10
N GLU A 137 18.85 -3.71 -5.76
CA GLU A 137 19.07 -2.56 -4.88
C GLU A 137 18.36 -1.30 -5.40
N ALA A 138 17.13 -1.46 -5.89
CA ALA A 138 16.41 -0.45 -6.63
C ALA A 138 14.93 -0.36 -6.26
N SER A 139 14.41 0.85 -6.29
CA SER A 139 12.98 1.14 -6.19
C SER A 139 12.46 1.92 -7.39
N PHE A 140 11.28 1.55 -7.86
CA PHE A 140 10.56 2.21 -8.95
C PHE A 140 9.27 2.83 -8.42
N ILE A 141 9.04 4.09 -8.76
CA ILE A 141 7.84 4.82 -8.38
C ILE A 141 6.96 5.01 -9.62
N PHE A 142 5.67 4.69 -9.48
CA PHE A 142 4.66 4.90 -10.50
C PHE A 142 3.57 5.82 -9.98
N GLU A 143 3.13 6.72 -10.84
CA GLU A 143 2.03 7.64 -10.60
C GLU A 143 0.91 7.37 -11.61
N ASP A 144 -0.24 6.92 -11.11
CA ASP A 144 -1.36 6.44 -11.92
C ASP A 144 -0.91 5.41 -12.97
N GLY A 145 0.01 4.55 -12.54
CA GLY A 145 0.66 3.53 -13.37
C GLY A 145 1.76 4.05 -14.30
N ALA A 146 1.89 5.35 -14.56
CA ALA A 146 3.00 5.87 -15.36
C ALA A 146 4.30 5.87 -14.54
N TYR A 147 5.42 5.45 -15.13
CA TYR A 147 6.71 5.52 -14.45
C TYR A 147 7.08 6.98 -14.14
N ALA A 148 7.41 7.25 -12.88
CA ALA A 148 7.71 8.60 -12.38
C ALA A 148 9.19 8.75 -12.02
N GLU A 149 9.72 7.86 -11.18
CA GLU A 149 11.07 7.99 -10.63
C GLU A 149 11.71 6.62 -10.35
N TYR A 150 13.04 6.63 -10.36
CA TYR A 150 13.90 5.55 -9.90
C TYR A 150 14.76 6.08 -8.75
N SER A 151 14.95 5.25 -7.73
CA SER A 151 15.90 5.51 -6.67
C SER A 151 16.74 4.26 -6.42
N ASP A 152 18.05 4.47 -6.24
CA ASP A 152 18.89 3.47 -5.60
C ASP A 152 18.41 3.29 -4.17
N TYR A 153 18.21 2.05 -3.75
CA TYR A 153 17.70 1.71 -2.43
C TYR A 153 18.32 0.40 -1.94
N ILE A 154 19.15 0.49 -0.90
CA ILE A 154 19.80 -0.68 -0.31
C ILE A 154 18.83 -1.28 0.72
N LEU A 155 18.21 -2.40 0.36
CA LEU A 155 17.49 -3.26 1.30
C LEU A 155 18.41 -4.39 1.76
N GLU A 156 18.38 -4.69 3.05
CA GLU A 156 18.96 -5.94 3.55
C GLU A 156 18.13 -7.13 3.07
N LYS A 157 18.80 -8.26 2.82
CA LYS A 157 18.14 -9.47 2.30
C LYS A 157 17.03 -9.95 3.23
N PRO A 158 15.88 -10.37 2.67
CA PRO A 158 14.73 -10.78 3.46
C PRO A 158 14.96 -12.15 4.09
N ILE A 159 14.34 -12.36 5.24
CA ILE A 159 14.02 -13.70 5.73
C ILE A 159 12.66 -14.06 5.13
N ALA A 160 12.46 -15.35 4.81
CA ALA A 160 11.36 -15.87 4.00
C ALA A 160 10.02 -15.10 4.15
N GLN A 161 9.42 -14.70 3.02
CA GLN A 161 8.15 -13.99 3.02
C GLN A 161 6.98 -14.95 3.27
N LYS A 162 6.09 -14.61 4.21
CA LYS A 162 4.89 -15.40 4.47
C LYS A 162 3.81 -15.13 3.41
N TYR A 163 3.72 -13.89 2.92
CA TYR A 163 2.66 -13.46 1.99
C TYR A 163 3.14 -13.37 0.54
N ASP A 164 2.57 -14.21 -0.31
CA ASP A 164 2.68 -14.11 -1.77
C ASP A 164 1.63 -13.12 -2.32
N LEU A 165 1.82 -11.84 -2.00
CA LEU A 165 0.97 -10.75 -2.44
C LEU A 165 1.69 -9.85 -3.45
N ALA A 166 0.94 -9.39 -4.44
CA ALA A 166 1.34 -8.50 -5.51
C ALA A 166 0.59 -7.14 -5.42
N PRO A 167 1.21 -6.03 -5.87
CA PRO A 167 0.62 -4.68 -5.77
C PRO A 167 -0.78 -4.55 -6.38
N GLN A 168 -1.04 -5.26 -7.48
CA GLN A 168 -2.29 -5.22 -8.24
C GLN A 168 -3.50 -5.83 -7.51
N GLN A 169 -3.27 -6.61 -6.45
CA GLN A 169 -4.34 -7.19 -5.63
C GLN A 169 -4.97 -6.15 -4.70
N PHE A 170 -4.30 -5.01 -4.49
CA PHE A 170 -4.83 -3.86 -3.77
C PHE A 170 -5.42 -2.87 -4.78
N TYR A 171 -6.66 -2.43 -4.55
CA TYR A 171 -7.39 -1.54 -5.45
C TYR A 171 -8.23 -0.53 -4.66
N TYR A 172 -8.79 0.47 -5.34
CA TYR A 172 -9.68 1.45 -4.72
C TYR A 172 -11.09 1.36 -5.32
N PRO A 173 -12.16 1.46 -4.52
CA PRO A 173 -12.16 1.34 -3.06
C PRO A 173 -12.05 -0.14 -2.64
N MET A 174 -11.19 -0.44 -1.66
CA MET A 174 -11.07 -1.76 -1.05
C MET A 174 -11.34 -1.68 0.45
N SER A 175 -12.16 -2.58 0.97
CA SER A 175 -12.56 -2.61 2.38
C SER A 175 -11.61 -3.43 3.25
N ALA A 176 -11.67 -3.23 4.57
CA ALA A 176 -10.91 -4.04 5.52
C ALA A 176 -11.23 -5.54 5.42
N SER A 177 -12.50 -5.89 5.16
CA SER A 177 -12.93 -7.29 4.98
C SER A 177 -12.31 -7.92 3.73
N GLU A 178 -12.17 -7.16 2.63
CA GLU A 178 -11.50 -7.64 1.42
C GLU A 178 -10.01 -7.84 1.64
N VAL A 179 -9.36 -6.98 2.43
CA VAL A 179 -7.94 -7.16 2.80
C VAL A 179 -7.74 -8.39 3.68
N LYS A 180 -8.59 -8.63 4.68
CA LYS A 180 -8.54 -9.84 5.51
C LYS A 180 -8.73 -11.12 4.70
N TYR A 181 -9.65 -11.08 3.74
CA TYR A 181 -9.83 -12.19 2.79
C TYR A 181 -8.57 -12.40 1.92
N LEU A 182 -7.94 -11.32 1.46
CA LEU A 182 -6.72 -11.37 0.67
C LEU A 182 -5.52 -11.94 1.45
N THR A 183 -5.37 -11.56 2.72
CA THR A 183 -4.27 -12.02 3.58
C THR A 183 -4.53 -13.39 4.21
N GLY A 184 -5.79 -13.81 4.30
CA GLY A 184 -6.20 -15.09 4.90
C GLY A 184 -6.19 -15.10 6.43
N GLU A 185 -6.14 -13.93 7.07
CA GLU A 185 -6.15 -13.79 8.53
C GLU A 185 -6.84 -12.49 8.98
N GLU A 186 -7.21 -12.41 10.26
CA GLU A 186 -7.94 -11.26 10.81
C GLU A 186 -7.07 -10.01 11.00
N GLY A 187 -5.76 -10.19 11.21
CA GLY A 187 -4.85 -9.09 11.53
C GLY A 187 -5.09 -8.46 12.91
N ILE A 188 -4.19 -7.56 13.29
CA ILE A 188 -4.30 -6.71 14.47
C ILE A 188 -4.83 -5.36 14.01
N GLU A 189 -6.01 -4.97 14.51
CA GLU A 189 -6.64 -3.69 14.19
C GLU A 189 -6.37 -2.66 15.29
N THR A 190 -5.99 -1.45 14.89
CA THR A 190 -5.85 -0.29 15.77
C THR A 190 -6.44 0.94 15.10
N THR A 191 -7.17 1.77 15.85
CA THR A 191 -7.75 3.02 15.35
C THR A 191 -7.13 4.21 16.05
N ASP A 192 -6.65 5.18 15.29
CA ASP A 192 -6.15 6.44 15.82
C ASP A 192 -7.33 7.33 16.27
N ALA A 193 -7.34 7.69 17.55
CA ALA A 193 -8.45 8.42 18.16
C ALA A 193 -8.58 9.88 17.69
N ILE A 194 -7.54 10.45 17.06
CA ILE A 194 -7.51 11.86 16.63
C ILE A 194 -7.96 11.97 15.17
N THR A 195 -7.41 11.12 14.32
CA THR A 195 -7.60 11.16 12.87
C THR A 195 -8.74 10.24 12.41
N GLY A 196 -9.13 9.26 13.22
CA GLY A 196 -10.09 8.22 12.85
C GLY A 196 -9.54 7.20 11.85
N LEU A 197 -8.23 7.28 11.53
CA LEU A 197 -7.59 6.31 10.65
C LEU A 197 -7.52 4.96 11.34
N LYS A 198 -7.89 3.92 10.59
CA LYS A 198 -7.76 2.53 11.03
C LYS A 198 -6.52 1.92 10.40
N GLN A 199 -5.74 1.20 11.19
CA GLN A 199 -4.59 0.44 10.76
C GLN A 199 -4.83 -1.05 11.02
N LEU A 200 -4.50 -1.88 10.03
CA LEU A 200 -4.59 -3.32 10.10
C LEU A 200 -3.22 -3.94 9.79
N VAL A 201 -2.71 -4.73 10.74
CA VAL A 201 -1.36 -5.30 10.69
C VAL A 201 -1.42 -6.82 10.63
N PHE A 202 -0.64 -7.41 9.72
CA PHE A 202 -0.60 -8.85 9.46
C PHE A 202 0.83 -9.38 9.56
N GLY A 203 0.96 -10.67 9.90
CA GLY A 203 2.24 -11.40 9.98
C GLY A 203 3.37 -10.59 10.60
N SER A 204 3.18 -10.13 11.83
CA SER A 204 4.20 -9.38 12.59
C SER A 204 4.72 -8.11 11.90
N GLY A 205 3.93 -7.50 11.01
CA GLY A 205 4.29 -6.26 10.31
C GLY A 205 4.69 -6.44 8.85
N GLU A 206 4.63 -7.67 8.31
CA GLU A 206 4.85 -7.94 6.90
C GLU A 206 3.85 -7.21 6.01
N ILE A 207 2.57 -7.15 6.39
CA ILE A 207 1.57 -6.32 5.69
C ILE A 207 0.96 -5.32 6.66
N ILE A 208 0.96 -4.05 6.28
CA ILE A 208 0.31 -2.96 7.00
C ILE A 208 -0.65 -2.25 6.05
N CYS A 209 -1.93 -2.23 6.38
CA CYS A 209 -2.95 -1.51 5.64
C CYS A 209 -3.52 -0.37 6.48
N ILE A 210 -3.79 0.77 5.86
CA ILE A 210 -4.41 1.93 6.49
C ILE A 210 -5.68 2.28 5.74
N PHE A 211 -6.75 2.51 6.50
CA PHE A 211 -8.06 2.86 6.03
C PHE A 211 -8.46 4.23 6.54
N ASN A 212 -9.18 4.98 5.71
CA ASN A 212 -9.82 6.23 6.11
C ASN A 212 -11.00 5.97 7.08
N PRO A 213 -11.63 7.03 7.65
CA PRO A 213 -12.77 6.87 8.54
C PRO A 213 -14.00 6.18 7.94
N ASP A 214 -14.08 6.10 6.60
CA ASP A 214 -15.14 5.41 5.85
C ASP A 214 -14.81 3.93 5.58
N ASP A 215 -13.77 3.39 6.22
CA ASP A 215 -13.28 2.00 6.08
C ASP A 215 -12.78 1.65 4.67
N ILE A 216 -12.29 2.66 3.92
CA ILE A 216 -11.72 2.50 2.59
C ILE A 216 -10.20 2.53 2.68
N LEU A 217 -9.56 1.54 2.04
CA LEU A 217 -8.11 1.41 1.96
C LEU A 217 -7.49 2.64 1.27
N ILE A 218 -6.56 3.29 1.95
CA ILE A 218 -5.77 4.40 1.42
C ILE A 218 -4.29 4.06 1.27
N ILE A 219 -3.76 3.12 2.07
CA ILE A 219 -2.38 2.65 1.97
C ILE A 219 -2.35 1.14 2.20
N ALA A 220 -1.64 0.41 1.34
CA ALA A 220 -1.20 -0.96 1.57
C ALA A 220 0.32 -1.04 1.45
N ASN A 221 0.99 -1.52 2.49
CA ASN A 221 2.43 -1.68 2.54
C ASN A 221 2.78 -3.14 2.80
N LYS A 222 3.49 -3.77 1.87
CA LYS A 222 4.17 -5.05 2.07
C LYS A 222 5.64 -4.78 2.36
N ASN A 223 6.04 -5.02 3.60
CA ASN A 223 7.41 -4.89 4.09
C ASN A 223 8.16 -6.22 4.07
N ILE A 224 9.47 -6.11 4.18
CA ILE A 224 10.36 -7.20 4.54
C ILE A 224 10.64 -7.07 6.04
N VAL A 225 10.23 -8.07 6.83
CA VAL A 225 10.46 -8.08 8.27
C VAL A 225 11.83 -8.70 8.57
N LYS A 226 12.54 -8.12 9.55
CA LYS A 226 13.81 -8.64 10.08
C LYS A 226 13.52 -9.56 11.28
N ASP A 227 14.28 -10.65 11.42
CA ASP A 227 14.38 -11.31 12.73
C ASP A 227 15.08 -10.33 13.69
N ILE A 228 14.45 -10.06 14.83
CA ILE A 228 15.01 -9.27 15.94
C ILE A 228 15.85 -10.17 16.84
#